data_AF-A0A965VKN4-F1
#
_entry.id   AF-A0A965VKN4-F1
#
_cell.length_a   1.000
_cell.length_b   1.000
_cell.length_c   1.000
_cell.angle_alpha   90.00
_cell.angle_beta   90.00
_cell.angle_gamma   90.00
#
_symmetry.space_group_name_H-M   'P 1'
#
loop_
_entity.id
_entity.type
_entity.pdbx_description
1 polymer ?
#
loop_
_entity_poly.entity_id
_entity_poly.type
_entity_poly.pdbx_seq_one_letter_code
_entity_poly.pdbx_strand_id
1 'polypeptide(L)' 'RFSTKLSKETIAHQLAKSRRLLRKPPAVAAEIILAGVERRRARILVGADATLGSWLERLMPTSYWTLLKRLGA' A
#
# COMPACT_ATOMS: atom_id res chain seq x y z
N ARG A 1 10.55 19.01 -1.98
CA ARG A 1 11.92 18.65 -1.55
C ARG A 1 12.07 17.13 -1.64
N PHE A 2 12.56 16.61 -2.77
CA PHE A 2 12.96 15.19 -2.85
C PHE A 2 14.39 15.09 -2.32
N SER A 3 14.58 14.29 -1.27
CA SER A 3 15.82 14.18 -0.50
C SER A 3 16.95 13.63 -1.35
N THR A 4 17.89 14.48 -1.76
CA THR A 4 19.06 14.17 -2.59
C THR A 4 20.25 13.60 -1.81
N LYS A 5 20.02 12.96 -0.65
CA LYS A 5 21.06 12.24 0.11
C LYS A 5 20.55 10.91 0.67
N LEU A 6 20.17 9.97 -0.19
CA LEU A 6 20.09 8.55 0.21
C LEU A 6 21.37 7.83 -0.22
N SER A 7 22.20 7.44 0.75
CA SER A 7 23.35 6.55 0.52
C SER A 7 22.83 5.20 -0.02
N LYS A 8 23.58 4.58 -0.94
CA LYS A 8 23.20 3.30 -1.58
C LYS A 8 22.93 2.20 -0.55
N GLU A 9 23.65 2.21 0.57
CA GLU A 9 23.48 1.28 1.68
C GLU A 9 22.13 1.45 2.38
N THR A 10 21.69 2.69 2.58
CA THR A 10 20.37 2.99 3.18
C THR A 10 19.24 2.49 2.30
N ILE A 11 19.37 2.63 0.97
CA ILE A 11 18.38 2.12 0.00
C ILE A 11 18.28 0.60 0.08
N ALA A 12 19.42 -0.10 0.10
CA ALA A 12 19.45 -1.57 0.19
C ALA A 12 18.81 -2.07 1.50
N HIS A 13 19.11 -1.44 2.63
CA HIS A 13 18.52 -1.79 3.92
C HIS A 13 17.00 -1.57 3.95
N GLN A 14 16.52 -0.44 3.42
CA GLN A 14 15.08 -0.14 3.31
C GLN A 14 14.35 -1.13 2.40
N LEU A 15 14.95 -1.47 1.25
CA LEU A 15 14.41 -2.47 0.32
C LEU A 15 14.30 -3.85 0.98
N ALA A 16 15.32 -4.28 1.74
CA ALA A 16 15.29 -5.57 2.43
C ALA A 16 14.18 -5.64 3.49
N LYS A 17 13.98 -4.56 4.26
CA LYS A 17 12.89 -4.46 5.25
C LYS A 17 11.52 -4.45 4.57
N SER A 18 11.37 -3.68 3.48
CA SER A 18 10.13 -3.61 2.71
C SER A 18 9.76 -4.96 2.10
N ARG A 19 10.73 -5.70 1.52
CA ARG A 19 10.51 -7.04 0.95
C ARG A 19 9.86 -8.02 1.92
N ARG A 20 10.17 -7.95 3.22
CA ARG A 20 9.58 -8.81 4.26
C ARG A 20 8.12 -8.49 4.57
N LEU A 21 7.65 -7.30 4.20
CA LEU A 21 6.30 -6.80 4.51
C LEU A 21 5.36 -6.83 3.28
N LEU A 22 5.86 -7.26 2.12
CA LEU A 22 5.08 -7.30 0.88
C LEU A 22 4.10 -8.48 0.90
N ARG A 23 2.80 -8.18 1.00
CA ARG A 23 1.71 -9.15 0.78
C ARG A 23 1.43 -9.42 -0.69
N LYS A 24 1.84 -8.51 -1.57
CA LYS A 24 1.68 -8.61 -3.02
C LYS A 24 3.04 -8.48 -3.70
N PRO A 25 3.38 -9.33 -4.69
CA PRO A 25 4.63 -9.19 -5.42
C PRO A 25 4.74 -7.82 -6.10
N PRO A 26 5.93 -7.19 -6.07
CA PRO A 26 6.12 -5.83 -6.55
C PRO A 26 5.89 -5.69 -8.07
N ALA A 27 6.21 -6.72 -8.86
CA ALA A 27 5.97 -6.71 -10.31
C ALA A 27 4.46 -6.61 -10.63
N VAL A 28 3.63 -7.43 -9.98
CA VAL A 28 2.17 -7.42 -10.15
C VAL A 28 1.56 -6.11 -9.65
N ALA A 29 2.11 -5.53 -8.57
CA ALA A 29 1.70 -4.20 -8.11
C ALA A 29 2.00 -3.12 -9.16
N ALA A 30 3.17 -3.16 -9.79
CA ALA A 30 3.57 -2.21 -10.83
C ALA A 30 2.65 -2.27 -12.05
N GLU A 31 2.28 -3.47 -12.51
CA GLU A 31 1.34 -3.64 -13.63
C GLU A 31 -0.03 -3.00 -13.35
N ILE A 32 -0.57 -3.18 -12.14
CA ILE A 32 -1.85 -2.61 -11.74
C ILE A 32 -1.79 -1.08 -11.68
N ILE A 33 -0.69 -0.54 -11.17
CA ILE A 33 -0.47 0.91 -11.13
C ILE A 33 -0.40 1.46 -12.54
N LEU A 34 0.41 0.84 -13.42
CA LEU A 34 0.58 1.28 -14.80
C LEU A 34 -0.78 1.27 -15.54
N ALA A 35 -1.52 0.17 -15.47
CA ALA A 35 -2.85 0.06 -16.07
C ALA A 35 -3.84 1.09 -15.49
N GLY A 36 -3.72 1.43 -14.20
CA GLY A 36 -4.56 2.45 -13.56
C GLY A 36 -4.23 3.87 -14.03
N VAL A 37 -2.94 4.17 -14.20
CA VAL A 37 -2.44 5.46 -14.70
C VAL A 37 -2.82 5.66 -16.16
N GLU A 38 -2.63 4.64 -17.00
CA GLU A 38 -3.03 4.66 -18.42
C GLU A 38 -4.53 4.97 -18.59
N ARG A 39 -5.36 4.43 -17.70
CA ARG A 39 -6.81 4.63 -17.68
C ARG A 39 -7.24 5.91 -16.95
N ARG A 40 -6.30 6.76 -16.52
CA ARG A 40 -6.54 8.00 -15.75
C ARG A 40 -7.48 7.79 -14.54
N ARG A 41 -7.31 6.67 -13.83
CA ARG A 41 -8.09 6.39 -12.62
C ARG A 41 -7.71 7.39 -11.53
N ALA A 42 -8.68 8.07 -10.94
CA ALA A 42 -8.46 8.99 -9.82
C ALA A 42 -7.96 8.28 -8.55
N ARG A 43 -8.20 6.97 -8.42
CA ARG A 43 -7.76 6.13 -7.30
C ARG A 43 -7.40 4.74 -7.81
N ILE A 44 -6.26 4.21 -7.35
CA ILE A 44 -5.77 2.86 -7.68
C ILE A 44 -5.59 2.09 -6.37
N LEU A 45 -6.31 0.99 -6.21
CA LEU A 45 -6.20 0.10 -5.05
C LEU A 45 -5.33 -1.10 -5.43
N VAL A 46 -4.19 -1.25 -4.78
CA VAL A 46 -3.21 -2.29 -5.08
C VAL A 46 -3.30 -3.38 -4.03
N GLY A 47 -3.83 -4.54 -4.39
CA GLY A 47 -3.96 -5.68 -3.48
C GLY A 47 -5.36 -5.85 -2.89
N ALA A 48 -5.60 -7.06 -2.37
CA ALA A 48 -6.88 -7.41 -1.76
C ALA A 48 -7.10 -6.68 -0.43
N ASP A 49 -6.02 -6.41 0.30
CA ASP A 49 -5.98 -5.62 1.54
C ASP A 49 -6.38 -4.16 1.31
N ALA A 50 -5.84 -3.51 0.28
CA ALA A 50 -6.21 -2.14 -0.07
C ALA A 50 -7.69 -2.04 -0.51
N THR A 51 -8.18 -3.06 -1.21
CA THR A 51 -9.58 -3.14 -1.64
C THR A 51 -10.51 -3.36 -0.46
N LEU A 52 -10.20 -4.33 0.40
CA LEU A 52 -10.99 -4.63 1.60
C LEU A 52 -11.07 -3.43 2.54
N GLY A 53 -9.95 -2.73 2.77
CA GLY A 53 -9.94 -1.51 3.58
C GLY A 53 -10.87 -0.44 3.00
N SER A 54 -10.82 -0.21 1.69
CA SER A 54 -11.70 0.76 1.02
C SER A 54 -13.18 0.37 1.09
N TRP A 55 -13.51 -0.92 1.07
CA TRP A 55 -14.89 -1.38 1.24
C TRP A 55 -15.37 -1.28 2.67
N LEU A 56 -14.50 -1.59 3.63
CA LEU A 56 -14.81 -1.54 5.04
C LEU A 56 -15.00 -0.11 5.54
N GLU A 57 -14.21 0.84 5.06
CA GLU A 57 -14.45 2.28 5.25
C GLU A 57 -15.82 2.72 4.72
N ARG A 58 -16.29 2.11 3.62
CA ARG A 58 -17.59 2.45 3.02
C ARG A 58 -18.78 1.83 3.77
N LEU A 59 -18.60 0.65 4.35
CA LEU A 59 -19.64 -0.07 5.10
C LEU A 59 -19.71 0.35 6.57
N MET A 60 -18.57 0.74 7.15
CA MET A 60 -18.43 1.03 8.58
C MET A 60 -17.60 2.32 8.81
N PRO A 61 -18.13 3.49 8.40
CA PRO A 61 -17.37 4.75 8.36
C PRO A 61 -16.83 5.18 9.73
N THR A 62 -17.57 4.93 10.81
CA THR A 62 -17.17 5.34 12.17
C THR A 62 -16.66 4.17 13.02
N SER A 63 -17.17 2.96 12.80
CA SER A 63 -16.91 1.81 13.67
C SER A 63 -15.71 0.96 13.26
N TYR A 64 -15.16 1.14 12.04
CA TYR A 64 -13.97 0.40 11.61
C TYR A 64 -12.73 0.70 12.47
N TRP A 65 -12.57 1.93 12.95
CA TRP A 65 -11.48 2.29 13.88
C TRP A 65 -11.51 1.46 15.16
N THR A 66 -12.70 1.16 15.68
CA THR A 66 -12.89 0.32 16.87
C THR A 66 -12.53 -1.14 16.60
N LEU A 67 -12.82 -1.64 15.39
CA LEU A 67 -12.45 -3.00 14.97
C LEU A 67 -10.94 -3.14 14.78
N LEU A 68 -10.29 -2.17 14.12
CA LEU A 68 -8.82 -2.14 13.97
C LEU A 68 -8.10 -2.11 15.32
N LYS A 69 -8.59 -1.30 16.28
CA LYS A 69 -8.03 -1.26 17.63
C LYS A 69 -8.14 -2.61 18.36
N ARG A 70 -9.18 -3.39 18.09
CA ARG A 70 -9.36 -4.74 18.68
C ARG A 70 -8.50 -5.81 18.02
N LEU A 71 -8.17 -5.65 16.74
CA LEU A 71 -7.36 -6.62 15.97
C LEU A 71 -5.86 -6.32 15.99
N GLY A 72 -5.46 -5.10 16.36
CA GLY A 72 -4.08 -4.64 16.41
C GLY A 72 -3.43 -4.64 17.79
N ALA A 73 -4.03 -5.32 18.78
CA ALA A 73 -3.44 -5.59 20.09
C ALA A 73 -2.89 -7.03 20.15
#